data_AF-A0A955R3Y4-F1
#
_entry.id   AF-A0A955R3Y4-F1
#
_cell.length_a   1.000
_cell.length_b   1.000
_cell.length_c   1.000
_cell.angle_alpha   90.00
_cell.angle_beta   90.00
_cell.angle_gamma   90.00
#
_symmetry.space_group_name_H-M   'P 1'
#
loop_
_entity.id
_entity.type
_entity.pdbx_description
1 polymer ?
#
loop_
_entity_poly.entity_id
_entity_poly.type
_entity_poly.pdbx_seq_one_letter_code
_entity_poly.pdbx_strand_id
1 'polypeptide(L)'
;EDADGCPDLLVADAEGHGAQVRGSCDDEIAAAAEADATLDASVMASLSFPDEVLHPPPDEIVIGEAWQVVDVRVGDRLRSRLTLGDGTATTWRSEGGPPGFEVARDGTMSLNALPSDLGRWRVSVRWGSGPVVHWSGFELAVWPADTPIDETPVPLEVVADAGRVETRPLVPGASLWLGLGAAGAVAKTNGTTWEHLGEADTRGAVSPMGSISAELGSKAVRGFVGLDSAPFATWASDPQEGLHVLAGSVGFQAGSSSLQVGPYGTLGWAVGGLGMRLVSRPFQDFRGRPTGFEVRAMWIVPQLGGELTACWQWQL
;
A
#
# COMPACT_ATOMS: atom_id res chain seq x y z
N GLU A 1 17.74 16.12 -23.21
CA GLU A 1 17.15 16.62 -24.46
C GLU A 1 18.00 16.08 -25.59
N ASP A 2 17.44 15.14 -26.35
CA ASP A 2 18.04 14.67 -27.60
C ASP A 2 17.68 15.65 -28.74
N ALA A 3 18.29 15.48 -29.91
CA ALA A 3 18.22 16.42 -31.04
C ALA A 3 16.80 16.76 -31.57
N ASP A 4 15.79 15.97 -31.17
CA ASP A 4 14.40 16.09 -31.63
C ASP A 4 13.46 16.77 -30.61
N GLY A 5 13.97 17.23 -29.45
CA GLY A 5 13.20 18.05 -28.52
C GLY A 5 12.14 17.33 -27.66
N CYS A 6 12.04 16.00 -27.74
CA CYS A 6 11.17 15.22 -26.84
C CYS A 6 11.88 14.99 -25.48
N PRO A 7 11.19 15.11 -24.33
CA PRO A 7 11.79 14.84 -23.02
C PRO A 7 11.95 13.32 -22.81
N ASP A 8 13.16 12.88 -22.46
CA ASP A 8 13.41 11.49 -22.06
C ASP A 8 12.82 11.23 -20.68
N LEU A 9 12.16 10.09 -20.52
CA LEU A 9 11.67 9.65 -19.22
C LEU A 9 12.75 8.80 -18.54
N LEU A 10 13.28 9.31 -17.42
CA LEU A 10 14.17 8.56 -16.55
C LEU A 10 13.33 7.87 -15.47
N VAL A 11 13.27 6.55 -15.55
CA VAL A 11 12.63 5.72 -14.53
C VAL A 11 13.73 5.08 -13.72
N ALA A 12 13.73 5.35 -12.41
CA ALA A 12 14.66 4.73 -11.47
C ALA A 12 13.87 3.88 -10.48
N ASP A 13 14.40 2.69 -10.17
CA ASP A 13 13.87 1.88 -9.08
C ASP A 13 14.30 2.41 -7.71
N ALA A 14 13.75 1.79 -6.65
CA ALA A 14 14.05 2.14 -5.26
C ALA A 14 15.51 1.88 -4.85
N GLU A 15 16.29 1.18 -5.68
CA GLU A 15 17.71 0.86 -5.46
C GLU A 15 18.66 1.76 -6.29
N GLY A 16 18.11 2.66 -7.11
CA GLY A 16 18.86 3.65 -7.88
C GLY A 16 19.33 3.18 -9.26
N HIS A 17 18.83 2.05 -9.76
CA HIS A 17 19.08 1.64 -11.13
C HIS A 17 18.12 2.38 -12.07
N GLY A 18 18.69 3.21 -12.93
CA GLY A 18 17.95 4.00 -13.91
C GLY A 18 17.86 3.30 -15.26
N ALA A 19 16.66 3.21 -15.83
CA ALA A 19 16.44 2.95 -17.24
C ALA A 19 16.04 4.27 -17.93
N GLN A 20 16.71 4.59 -19.03
CA GLN A 20 16.36 5.72 -19.88
C GLN A 20 15.42 5.22 -20.97
N VAL A 21 14.16 5.63 -20.89
CA VAL A 21 13.18 5.37 -21.96
C VAL A 21 13.15 6.59 -22.85
N ARG A 22 13.61 6.43 -24.10
CA ARG A 22 13.54 7.49 -25.11
C ARG A 22 12.08 7.81 -25.41
N GLY A 23 11.68 9.05 -25.22
CA GLY A 23 10.30 9.49 -25.47
C GLY A 23 9.95 9.43 -26.96
N SER A 24 8.80 8.83 -27.29
CA SER A 24 8.14 9.02 -28.58
C SER A 24 7.19 10.20 -28.48
N CYS A 25 7.23 11.13 -29.44
CA CYS A 25 6.35 12.28 -29.51
C CYS A 25 4.96 11.92 -30.09
N ASP A 26 4.40 10.77 -29.70
CA ASP A 26 3.04 10.38 -30.06
C ASP A 26 2.04 10.95 -29.04
N ASP A 27 1.17 11.86 -29.52
CA ASP A 27 0.21 12.63 -28.72
C ASP A 27 -0.77 11.77 -27.89
N GLU A 28 -0.90 10.47 -28.19
CA GLU A 28 -1.73 9.52 -27.42
C GLU A 28 -1.09 9.09 -26.09
N ILE A 29 0.24 9.09 -25.97
CA ILE A 29 0.94 8.66 -24.73
C ILE A 29 0.99 9.80 -23.71
N ALA A 30 1.07 11.05 -24.17
CA ALA A 30 1.03 12.23 -23.29
C ALA A 30 -0.34 12.37 -22.60
N ALA A 31 -1.43 12.00 -23.27
CA ALA A 31 -2.77 12.01 -22.69
C ALA A 31 -3.00 10.90 -21.65
N ALA A 32 -2.30 9.76 -21.78
CA ALA A 32 -2.36 8.66 -20.81
C ALA A 32 -1.55 8.93 -19.53
N ALA A 33 -0.53 9.80 -19.60
CA ALA A 33 0.27 10.17 -18.43
C ALA A 33 -0.41 11.20 -17.51
N GLU A 34 -1.41 11.94 -18.01
CA GLU A 34 -2.15 12.95 -17.23
C GLU A 34 -3.50 12.45 -16.67
N ALA A 35 -3.95 11.25 -17.05
CA ALA A 35 -5.20 10.66 -16.57
C ALA A 35 -4.96 9.49 -15.59
N ASP A 36 -5.25 9.75 -14.32
CA ASP A 36 -5.68 8.80 -13.28
C ASP A 36 -4.77 7.60 -12.99
N ALA A 37 -3.98 7.72 -11.92
CA ALA A 37 -3.15 6.64 -11.34
C ALA A 37 -4.00 5.62 -10.54
N THR A 38 -5.08 5.11 -11.12
CA THR A 38 -5.49 3.73 -10.85
C THR A 38 -4.64 2.85 -11.74
N LEU A 39 -3.75 2.05 -11.14
CA LEU A 39 -3.11 0.92 -11.80
C LEU A 39 -4.21 0.00 -12.32
N ASP A 40 -4.63 0.25 -13.55
CA ASP A 40 -5.58 -0.57 -14.27
C ASP A 40 -4.94 -1.95 -14.48
N ALA A 41 -5.73 -3.01 -14.38
CA ALA A 41 -5.28 -4.37 -14.63
C ALA A 41 -4.71 -4.53 -16.06
N SER A 42 -5.05 -3.60 -16.96
CA SER A 42 -4.49 -3.46 -18.31
C SER A 42 -3.00 -3.05 -18.33
N VAL A 43 -2.51 -2.27 -17.36
CA VAL A 43 -1.10 -1.85 -17.28
C VAL A 43 -0.21 -3.00 -16.82
N MET A 44 -0.72 -3.89 -15.97
CA MET A 44 -0.03 -5.14 -15.64
C MET A 44 -0.03 -6.12 -16.81
N ALA A 45 -1.01 -6.05 -17.72
CA ALA A 45 -1.06 -6.86 -18.93
C ALA A 45 -0.12 -6.34 -20.04
N SER A 46 0.35 -5.09 -19.97
CA SER A 46 1.30 -4.51 -20.94
C SER A 46 2.77 -4.58 -20.51
N LEU A 47 3.06 -5.09 -19.31
CA LEU A 47 4.42 -5.50 -18.95
C LEU A 47 4.78 -6.74 -19.78
N SER A 48 5.42 -6.49 -20.92
CA SER A 48 6.09 -7.53 -21.69
C SER A 48 7.23 -8.08 -20.84
N PHE A 49 6.98 -9.17 -20.14
CA PHE A 49 8.04 -9.98 -19.57
C PHE A 49 8.80 -10.58 -20.75
N PRO A 50 10.15 -10.56 -20.73
CA PRO A 50 10.90 -11.28 -21.75
C PRO A 50 10.39 -12.72 -21.80
N ASP A 51 10.33 -13.33 -22.99
CA ASP A 51 10.10 -14.77 -23.22
C ASP A 51 11.27 -15.59 -22.65
N GLU A 52 11.62 -15.32 -21.39
CA GLU A 52 12.60 -16.07 -20.65
C GLU A 52 11.93 -17.39 -20.31
N VAL A 53 12.49 -18.48 -20.85
CA VAL A 53 11.99 -19.82 -20.61
C VAL A 53 12.12 -20.11 -19.12
N LEU A 54 11.03 -19.93 -18.38
CA LEU A 54 10.98 -20.25 -16.96
C LEU A 54 11.23 -21.75 -16.79
N HIS A 55 12.27 -22.08 -16.04
CA HIS A 55 12.56 -23.46 -15.69
C HIS A 55 11.50 -23.98 -14.72
N PRO A 56 11.09 -25.26 -14.81
CA PRO A 56 10.20 -25.84 -13.82
C PRO A 56 10.82 -25.71 -12.42
N PRO A 57 10.01 -25.54 -11.37
CA PRO A 57 10.54 -25.43 -10.02
C PRO A 57 11.39 -26.66 -9.67
N PRO A 58 12.56 -26.49 -9.03
CA PRO A 58 13.44 -27.60 -8.72
C PRO A 58 12.80 -28.53 -7.67
N ASP A 59 13.03 -29.84 -7.79
CA ASP A 59 12.58 -30.84 -6.79
C ASP A 59 13.30 -30.69 -5.44
N GLU A 60 14.48 -30.06 -5.43
CA GLU A 60 15.33 -29.87 -4.26
C GLU A 60 15.94 -28.47 -4.27
N ILE A 61 15.93 -27.82 -3.10
CA ILE A 61 16.56 -26.52 -2.87
C ILE A 61 17.65 -26.70 -1.82
N VAL A 62 18.89 -26.47 -2.24
CA VAL A 62 20.06 -26.55 -1.36
C VAL A 62 20.28 -25.20 -0.68
N ILE A 63 20.12 -25.18 0.63
CA ILE A 63 20.27 -23.99 1.47
C ILE A 63 21.73 -23.86 1.91
N GLY A 64 22.41 -22.75 1.58
CA GLY A 64 23.78 -22.52 2.08
C GLY A 64 24.61 -21.39 1.46
N GLU A 65 24.73 -21.28 0.14
CA GLU A 65 25.83 -20.47 -0.45
C GLU A 65 25.39 -19.22 -1.23
N ALA A 66 24.15 -19.16 -1.73
CA ALA A 66 23.59 -17.99 -2.38
C ALA A 66 22.06 -17.99 -2.29
N TRP A 67 21.45 -16.80 -2.32
CA TRP A 67 20.00 -16.66 -2.46
C TRP A 67 19.59 -17.16 -3.84
N GLN A 68 19.01 -18.35 -3.88
CA GLN A 68 18.44 -18.90 -5.11
C GLN A 68 17.10 -18.21 -5.39
N VAL A 69 16.77 -18.02 -6.67
CA VAL A 69 15.44 -17.62 -7.10
C VAL A 69 14.70 -18.88 -7.53
N VAL A 70 13.49 -19.06 -7.01
CA VAL A 70 12.61 -20.18 -7.33
C VAL A 70 11.40 -19.60 -8.05
N ASP A 71 11.30 -19.89 -9.34
CA ASP A 71 10.20 -19.44 -10.17
C ASP A 71 9.02 -20.42 -10.09
N VAL A 72 7.81 -19.88 -9.90
CA VAL A 72 6.56 -20.65 -9.84
C VAL A 72 5.49 -19.89 -10.62
N ARG A 73 4.64 -20.57 -11.39
CA ARG A 73 3.52 -19.90 -12.08
C ARG A 73 2.23 -20.05 -11.30
N VAL A 74 1.32 -19.09 -11.44
CA VAL A 74 -0.06 -19.23 -10.94
C VAL A 74 -0.68 -20.49 -11.56
N GLY A 75 -1.26 -21.34 -10.71
CA GLY A 75 -1.77 -22.64 -11.09
C GLY A 75 -0.79 -23.80 -10.88
N ASP A 76 0.52 -23.52 -10.75
CA ASP A 76 1.50 -24.55 -10.42
C ASP A 76 1.38 -24.99 -8.96
N ARG A 77 1.78 -26.23 -8.73
CA ARG A 77 1.98 -26.79 -7.40
C ARG A 77 3.46 -27.02 -7.16
N LEU A 78 4.06 -26.15 -6.35
CA LEU A 78 5.40 -26.33 -5.86
C LEU A 78 5.40 -27.41 -4.77
N ARG A 79 6.27 -28.40 -4.92
CA ARG A 79 6.59 -29.36 -3.86
C ARG A 79 8.06 -29.75 -3.93
N SER A 80 8.91 -29.08 -3.17
CA SER A 80 10.35 -29.34 -3.19
C SER A 80 10.87 -29.67 -1.79
N ARG A 81 12.03 -30.32 -1.72
CA ARG A 81 12.70 -30.62 -0.46
C ARG A 81 13.80 -29.60 -0.17
N LEU A 82 13.79 -29.05 1.04
CA LEU A 82 14.90 -28.26 1.56
C LEU A 82 15.99 -29.21 2.06
N THR A 83 17.20 -29.03 1.58
CA THR A 83 18.38 -29.76 2.04
C THR A 83 19.50 -28.80 2.40
N LEU A 84 20.34 -29.24 3.32
CA LEU A 84 21.63 -28.61 3.56
C LEU A 84 22.67 -29.32 2.71
N GLY A 85 23.69 -28.61 2.25
CA GLY A 85 24.84 -29.24 1.59
C GLY A 85 25.50 -30.36 2.41
N ASP A 86 25.32 -30.36 3.73
CA ASP A 86 25.81 -31.39 4.66
C ASP A 86 24.75 -32.42 5.13
N GLY A 87 23.47 -32.24 4.77
CA GLY A 87 22.37 -33.14 5.11
C GLY A 87 21.92 -33.18 6.59
N THR A 88 22.37 -32.27 7.45
CA THR A 88 22.23 -32.42 8.93
C THR A 88 20.97 -31.82 9.57
N ALA A 89 20.06 -31.20 8.83
CA ALA A 89 18.90 -30.51 9.40
C ALA A 89 17.86 -31.48 10.01
N THR A 90 17.51 -31.28 11.28
CA THR A 90 16.49 -32.09 11.97
C THR A 90 15.11 -31.44 12.06
N THR A 91 15.03 -30.11 11.96
CA THR A 91 13.76 -29.37 11.98
C THR A 91 13.85 -28.15 11.08
N TRP A 92 12.75 -27.84 10.39
CA TRP A 92 12.63 -26.71 9.48
C TRP A 92 11.47 -25.80 9.87
N ARG A 93 11.63 -24.49 9.64
CA ARG A 93 10.57 -23.50 9.76
C ARG A 93 10.85 -22.33 8.81
N SER A 94 9.83 -21.82 8.14
CA SER A 94 9.93 -20.62 7.31
C SER A 94 9.39 -19.37 8.02
N GLU A 95 9.91 -18.22 7.60
CA GLU A 95 9.39 -16.88 7.83
C GLU A 95 9.39 -16.12 6.50
N GLY A 96 8.29 -15.45 6.16
CA GLY A 96 8.08 -14.83 4.84
C GLY A 96 7.46 -15.80 3.82
N GLY A 97 7.58 -15.45 2.54
CA GLY A 97 6.87 -16.14 1.44
C GLY A 97 5.44 -15.62 1.19
N PRO A 98 4.81 -16.04 0.08
CA PRO A 98 3.42 -15.72 -0.21
C PRO A 98 2.45 -16.38 0.78
N PRO A 99 1.19 -15.89 0.89
CA PRO A 99 0.19 -16.43 1.83
C PRO A 99 -0.04 -17.95 1.79
N GLY A 100 0.10 -18.60 0.63
CA GLY A 100 -0.08 -20.04 0.46
C GLY A 100 1.19 -20.90 0.69
N PHE A 101 2.30 -20.28 1.10
CA PHE A 101 3.59 -20.94 1.23
C PHE A 101 3.79 -21.61 2.59
N GLU A 102 4.15 -22.88 2.59
CA GLU A 102 4.40 -23.64 3.81
C GLU A 102 5.70 -24.45 3.73
N VAL A 103 6.39 -24.57 4.86
CA VAL A 103 7.52 -25.48 5.05
C VAL A 103 7.18 -26.44 6.20
N ALA A 104 7.05 -27.72 5.87
CA ALA A 104 6.84 -28.80 6.82
C ALA A 104 8.12 -29.11 7.62
N ARG A 105 7.95 -29.79 8.76
CA ARG A 105 9.07 -30.10 9.67
C ARG A 105 10.15 -30.99 9.06
N ASP A 106 9.79 -31.79 8.07
CA ASP A 106 10.70 -32.69 7.35
C ASP A 106 11.48 -31.98 6.23
N GLY A 107 11.28 -30.67 6.08
CA GLY A 107 11.90 -29.84 5.04
C GLY A 107 11.12 -29.82 3.74
N THR A 108 9.95 -30.46 3.67
CA THR A 108 9.08 -30.36 2.48
C THR A 108 8.48 -28.97 2.41
N MET A 109 8.77 -28.26 1.33
CA MET A 109 8.16 -27.00 0.95
C MET A 109 6.94 -27.27 0.08
N SER A 110 5.88 -26.50 0.28
CA SER A 110 4.72 -26.54 -0.62
C SER A 110 4.11 -25.17 -0.84
N LEU A 111 3.70 -24.91 -2.08
CA LEU A 111 2.88 -23.77 -2.48
C LEU A 111 1.90 -24.24 -3.56
N ASN A 112 0.62 -23.90 -3.40
CA ASN A 112 -0.34 -23.91 -4.49
C ASN A 112 -0.48 -22.46 -4.95
N ALA A 113 0.17 -22.08 -6.06
CA ALA A 113 0.30 -20.68 -6.43
C ALA A 113 -1.04 -20.11 -6.93
N LEU A 114 -1.55 -19.11 -6.22
CA LEU A 114 -2.78 -18.40 -6.53
C LEU A 114 -2.48 -17.02 -7.13
N PRO A 115 -3.43 -16.37 -7.82
CA PRO A 115 -3.27 -15.00 -8.30
C PRO A 115 -2.90 -13.99 -7.20
N SER A 116 -3.34 -14.24 -5.95
CA SER A 116 -2.97 -13.41 -4.79
C SER A 116 -1.51 -13.54 -4.37
N ASP A 117 -0.79 -14.53 -4.89
CA ASP A 117 0.60 -14.81 -4.57
C ASP A 117 1.56 -14.15 -5.58
N LEU A 118 1.07 -13.45 -6.61
CA LEU A 118 1.91 -12.81 -7.63
C LEU A 118 2.94 -11.85 -7.02
N GLY A 119 4.18 -11.93 -7.52
CA GLY A 119 5.29 -11.07 -7.11
C GLY A 119 6.51 -11.83 -6.58
N ARG A 120 7.47 -11.07 -6.05
CA ARG A 120 8.72 -11.60 -5.48
C ARG A 120 8.66 -11.61 -3.96
N TRP A 121 8.92 -12.77 -3.37
CA TRP A 121 8.79 -13.01 -1.93
C TRP A 121 10.10 -13.51 -1.35
N ARG A 122 10.60 -12.83 -0.32
CA ARG A 122 11.74 -13.33 0.45
C ARG A 122 11.28 -14.40 1.43
N VAL A 123 11.91 -15.57 1.38
CA VAL A 123 11.68 -16.67 2.30
C VAL A 123 12.93 -16.87 3.14
N SER A 124 12.81 -16.69 4.44
CA SER A 124 13.84 -17.05 5.41
C SER A 124 13.52 -18.41 6.00
N VAL A 125 14.50 -19.30 6.01
CA VAL A 125 14.37 -20.65 6.53
C VAL A 125 15.29 -20.83 7.72
N ARG A 126 14.72 -21.29 8.81
CA ARG A 126 15.40 -21.67 10.05
C ARG A 126 15.54 -23.17 10.13
N TRP A 127 16.74 -23.64 10.48
CA TRP A 127 16.99 -25.05 10.83
C TRP A 127 17.94 -25.20 12.02
N GLY A 128 17.96 -26.40 12.61
CA GLY A 128 18.87 -26.74 13.70
C GLY A 128 18.37 -27.87 14.58
N SER A 129 19.21 -28.28 15.53
CA SER A 129 18.90 -29.25 16.59
C SER A 129 19.19 -28.63 17.96
N GLY A 130 18.15 -28.50 18.80
CA GLY A 130 18.28 -27.95 20.15
C GLY A 130 18.64 -26.44 20.18
N PRO A 131 19.70 -26.03 20.92
CA PRO A 131 20.02 -24.61 21.12
C PRO A 131 20.73 -23.96 19.93
N VAL A 132 21.27 -24.75 19.01
CA VAL A 132 21.97 -24.24 17.82
C VAL A 132 20.95 -24.04 16.71
N VAL A 133 20.89 -22.81 16.20
CA VAL A 133 19.92 -22.38 15.19
C VAL A 133 20.67 -21.67 14.08
N HIS A 134 20.39 -22.07 12.85
CA HIS A 134 20.92 -21.47 11.64
C HIS A 134 19.79 -20.86 10.81
N TRP A 135 20.15 -19.87 10.00
CA TRP A 135 19.27 -19.14 9.10
C TRP A 135 19.92 -18.98 7.74
N SER A 136 19.09 -19.05 6.71
CA SER A 136 19.42 -18.71 5.32
C SER A 136 18.10 -18.43 4.59
N GLY A 137 18.13 -18.02 3.34
CA GLY A 137 16.93 -17.74 2.58
C GLY A 137 17.08 -17.98 1.09
N PHE A 138 15.96 -17.81 0.41
CA PHE A 138 15.83 -17.80 -1.03
C PHE A 138 14.69 -16.85 -1.41
N GLU A 139 14.60 -16.50 -2.69
CA GLU A 139 13.51 -15.70 -3.23
C GLU A 139 12.55 -16.59 -4.01
N LEU A 140 11.25 -16.41 -3.79
CA LEU A 140 10.19 -17.08 -4.53
C LEU A 140 9.53 -16.06 -5.46
N ALA A 141 9.67 -16.25 -6.76
CA ALA A 141 9.07 -15.39 -7.78
C ALA A 141 7.84 -16.09 -8.36
N VAL A 142 6.65 -15.53 -8.09
CA VAL A 142 5.37 -16.05 -8.58
C VAL A 142 4.93 -15.25 -9.80
N TRP A 143 4.87 -15.93 -10.94
CA TRP A 143 4.56 -15.37 -12.25
C TRP A 143 3.10 -15.64 -12.65
N PRO A 144 2.51 -14.82 -13.54
CA PRO A 144 1.21 -15.11 -14.15
C PRO A 144 1.17 -16.50 -14.81
N ALA A 145 -0.04 -17.07 -14.94
CA ALA A 145 -0.22 -18.32 -15.69
C ALA A 145 0.04 -18.10 -17.19
N ASP A 146 0.61 -19.10 -17.85
CA ASP A 146 0.92 -19.14 -19.30
C ASP A 146 -0.31 -19.13 -20.23
N THR A 147 -1.49 -18.77 -19.73
CA THR A 147 -2.67 -18.71 -20.57
C THR A 147 -2.41 -17.70 -21.68
N PRO A 148 -2.49 -18.08 -22.97
CA PRO A 148 -2.62 -17.10 -24.03
C PRO A 148 -3.83 -16.27 -23.67
N ILE A 149 -3.66 -14.95 -23.59
CA ILE A 149 -4.78 -14.04 -23.48
C ILE A 149 -5.58 -14.26 -24.77
N ASP A 150 -6.65 -15.05 -24.70
CA ASP A 150 -7.62 -15.14 -25.77
C ASP A 150 -8.28 -13.76 -25.82
N GLU A 151 -7.87 -12.93 -26.79
CA GLU A 151 -8.37 -11.57 -27.03
C GLU A 151 -9.83 -11.54 -27.48
N THR A 152 -10.66 -12.50 -27.06
CA THR A 152 -12.09 -12.40 -27.25
C THR A 152 -12.63 -11.40 -26.20
N PRO A 153 -13.14 -10.22 -26.61
CA PRO A 153 -13.73 -9.28 -25.68
C PRO A 153 -14.93 -9.94 -25.03
N VAL A 154 -14.79 -10.28 -23.74
CA VAL A 154 -15.92 -10.73 -22.93
C VAL A 154 -16.85 -9.52 -22.79
N PRO A 155 -18.10 -9.57 -23.29
CA PRO A 155 -19.04 -8.53 -23.01
C PRO A 155 -19.24 -8.49 -21.48
N LEU A 156 -19.03 -7.31 -20.89
CA LEU A 156 -19.32 -7.03 -19.49
C LEU A 156 -20.81 -7.27 -19.22
N GLU A 157 -21.18 -8.50 -18.89
CA GLU A 157 -22.46 -8.79 -18.27
C GLU A 157 -22.30 -8.44 -16.79
N VAL A 158 -22.81 -7.25 -16.42
CA VAL A 158 -22.98 -6.85 -15.03
C VAL A 158 -24.05 -7.75 -14.43
N VAL A 159 -23.62 -8.93 -13.96
CA VAL A 159 -24.44 -9.74 -13.05
C VAL A 159 -24.34 -9.08 -11.68
N ALA A 160 -25.28 -8.17 -11.42
CA ALA A 160 -25.61 -7.73 -10.08
C ALA A 160 -26.23 -8.91 -9.33
N ASP A 161 -25.40 -9.81 -8.80
CA ASP A 161 -25.86 -10.84 -7.87
C ASP A 161 -25.88 -10.29 -6.44
N ALA A 162 -26.91 -10.69 -5.71
CA ALA A 162 -27.39 -10.01 -4.52
C ALA A 162 -26.40 -10.06 -3.34
N GLY A 163 -25.82 -8.90 -3.02
CA GLY A 163 -25.87 -8.40 -1.65
C GLY A 163 -24.64 -8.49 -0.75
N ARG A 164 -23.44 -8.85 -1.23
CA ARG A 164 -22.23 -8.69 -0.39
C ARG A 164 -20.93 -8.60 -1.19
N VAL A 165 -20.38 -7.39 -1.27
CA VAL A 165 -18.98 -7.17 -1.63
C VAL A 165 -18.14 -7.46 -0.39
N GLU A 166 -17.52 -8.64 -0.31
CA GLU A 166 -16.46 -8.88 0.66
C GLU A 166 -15.14 -8.38 0.09
N THR A 167 -14.76 -7.16 0.48
CA THR A 167 -13.40 -6.67 0.29
C THR A 167 -12.47 -7.43 1.22
N ARG A 168 -11.76 -8.46 0.71
CA ARG A 168 -10.64 -9.05 1.44
C ARG A 168 -9.44 -8.11 1.37
N PRO A 169 -8.78 -7.79 2.50
CA PRO A 169 -7.58 -6.95 2.47
C PRO A 169 -6.46 -7.66 1.69
N LEU A 170 -5.82 -6.93 0.77
CA LEU A 170 -4.70 -7.39 -0.07
C LEU A 170 -3.45 -7.82 0.71
N VAL A 171 -3.38 -7.54 2.01
CA VAL A 171 -2.24 -7.88 2.88
C VAL A 171 -2.75 -8.52 4.18
N PRO A 172 -2.26 -9.71 4.58
CA PRO A 172 -2.59 -10.31 5.87
C PRO A 172 -2.29 -9.34 7.01
N GLY A 173 -3.31 -9.00 7.80
CA GLY A 173 -3.19 -8.05 8.91
C GLY A 173 -3.42 -6.58 8.55
N ALA A 174 -3.74 -6.27 7.29
CA ALA A 174 -4.22 -4.94 6.92
C ALA A 174 -5.70 -4.78 7.28
N SER A 175 -6.04 -3.61 7.82
CA SER A 175 -7.44 -3.21 8.08
C SER A 175 -7.76 -1.95 7.30
N LEU A 176 -8.86 -1.98 6.55
CA LEU A 176 -9.35 -0.85 5.77
C LEU A 176 -10.39 -0.08 6.59
N TRP A 177 -10.28 1.24 6.58
CA TRP A 177 -11.09 2.16 7.36
C TRP A 177 -11.69 3.23 6.47
N LEU A 178 -12.98 3.48 6.66
CA LEU A 178 -13.69 4.64 6.11
C LEU A 178 -13.94 5.62 7.25
N GLY A 179 -13.59 6.89 7.08
CA GLY A 179 -13.87 7.95 8.02
C GLY A 179 -14.72 9.05 7.39
N LEU A 180 -15.78 9.49 8.06
CA LEU A 180 -16.61 10.63 7.65
C LEU A 180 -16.70 11.63 8.79
N GLY A 181 -16.53 12.92 8.51
CA GLY A 181 -16.42 13.93 9.54
C GLY A 181 -16.35 15.35 9.03
N ALA A 182 -15.57 16.17 9.71
CA ALA A 182 -15.32 17.54 9.33
C ALA A 182 -13.86 17.94 9.54
N ALA A 183 -13.38 18.82 8.67
CA ALA A 183 -12.09 19.48 8.76
C ALA A 183 -12.30 20.96 9.06
N GLY A 184 -11.68 21.43 10.14
CA GLY A 184 -11.65 22.83 10.54
C GLY A 184 -10.25 23.39 10.32
N ALA A 185 -10.16 24.50 9.61
CA ALA A 185 -8.92 25.22 9.40
C ALA A 185 -9.09 26.67 9.84
N VAL A 186 -8.01 27.23 10.35
CA VAL A 186 -7.94 28.65 10.67
C VAL A 186 -6.74 29.21 9.89
N ALA A 187 -6.78 30.46 9.45
CA ALA A 187 -5.54 31.20 9.17
C ALA A 187 -5.76 32.71 9.25
N LYS A 188 -4.65 33.42 9.38
CA LYS A 188 -4.59 34.87 9.29
C LYS A 188 -3.94 35.24 7.96
N THR A 189 -4.45 36.30 7.32
CA THR A 189 -3.81 36.92 6.16
C THR A 189 -2.43 37.41 6.64
N ASN A 190 -1.35 36.69 6.28
CA ASN A 190 0.06 36.94 6.63
C ASN A 190 0.60 36.42 7.97
N GLY A 191 0.06 35.36 8.58
CA GLY A 191 0.63 34.83 9.84
C GLY A 191 0.03 33.54 10.39
N THR A 192 0.63 33.04 11.47
CA THR A 192 0.37 31.69 12.00
C THR A 192 -0.98 31.57 12.71
N THR A 193 -1.52 30.36 12.78
CA THR A 193 -2.97 30.16 12.91
C THR A 193 -3.48 29.94 14.33
N TRP A 194 -2.71 29.29 15.20
CA TRP A 194 -3.21 28.87 16.51
C TRP A 194 -3.03 29.94 17.59
N GLU A 195 -2.03 30.80 17.45
CA GLU A 195 -1.76 31.89 18.38
C GLU A 195 -2.69 33.10 18.19
N HIS A 196 -3.32 33.23 17.02
CA HIS A 196 -4.23 34.32 16.66
C HIS A 196 -5.72 33.93 16.79
N LEU A 197 -6.02 32.78 17.41
CA LEU A 197 -7.40 32.40 17.75
C LEU A 197 -8.04 33.45 18.68
N GLY A 198 -9.08 34.13 18.17
CA GLY A 198 -9.77 35.21 18.89
C GLY A 198 -9.38 36.62 18.44
N GLU A 199 -8.42 36.77 17.53
CA GLU A 199 -8.12 38.05 16.87
C GLU A 199 -9.13 38.36 15.76
N ALA A 200 -9.44 39.64 15.56
CA ALA A 200 -10.49 40.08 14.63
C ALA A 200 -10.22 39.74 13.15
N ASP A 201 -8.95 39.52 12.78
CA ASP A 201 -8.52 39.26 11.39
C ASP A 201 -8.37 37.75 11.09
N THR A 202 -8.70 36.90 12.06
CA THR A 202 -8.58 35.44 11.95
C THR A 202 -9.81 34.87 11.26
N ARG A 203 -9.62 34.20 10.12
CA ARG A 203 -10.70 33.53 9.38
C ARG A 203 -10.66 32.03 9.65
N GLY A 204 -11.78 31.49 10.09
CA GLY A 204 -12.00 30.05 10.26
C GLY A 204 -12.91 29.51 9.17
N ALA A 205 -12.63 28.29 8.72
CA ALA A 205 -13.46 27.53 7.80
C ALA A 205 -13.70 26.13 8.37
N VAL A 206 -14.89 25.59 8.13
CA VAL A 206 -15.23 24.20 8.45
C VAL A 206 -15.83 23.56 7.22
N SER A 207 -15.45 22.32 6.94
CA SER A 207 -15.90 21.58 5.78
C SER A 207 -16.16 20.10 6.10
N PRO A 208 -17.08 19.42 5.39
CA PRO A 208 -17.24 17.98 5.50
C PRO A 208 -15.97 17.25 5.03
N MET A 209 -15.59 16.17 5.69
CA MET A 209 -14.39 15.40 5.35
C MET A 209 -14.74 13.94 5.09
N GLY A 210 -14.13 13.35 4.06
CA GLY A 210 -14.05 11.92 3.85
C GLY A 210 -12.60 11.44 3.98
N SER A 211 -12.41 10.21 4.48
CA SER A 211 -11.10 9.57 4.52
C SER A 211 -11.24 8.08 4.27
N ILE A 212 -10.29 7.51 3.54
CA ILE A 212 -10.10 6.06 3.43
C ILE A 212 -8.67 5.75 3.80
N SER A 213 -8.44 4.78 4.67
CA SER A 213 -7.08 4.42 5.08
C SER A 213 -6.91 2.93 5.31
N ALA A 214 -5.73 2.43 4.98
CA ALA A 214 -5.27 1.10 5.30
C ALA A 214 -4.28 1.17 6.46
N GLU A 215 -4.51 0.39 7.51
CA GLU A 215 -3.57 0.23 8.63
C GLU A 215 -2.92 -1.15 8.58
N LEU A 216 -1.60 -1.18 8.72
CA LEU A 216 -0.79 -2.39 8.74
C LEU A 216 0.06 -2.47 10.01
N GLY A 217 0.23 -3.67 10.54
CA GLY A 217 1.12 -3.94 11.68
C GLY A 217 0.42 -4.61 12.85
N SER A 218 0.97 -4.41 14.04
CA SER A 218 0.53 -5.08 15.27
C SER A 218 -0.61 -4.34 15.97
N LYS A 219 -1.12 -4.90 17.08
CA LYS A 219 -2.06 -4.17 17.95
C LYS A 219 -1.41 -3.00 18.69
N ALA A 220 -0.09 -3.02 18.86
CA ALA A 220 0.65 -2.03 19.63
C ALA A 220 1.26 -0.92 18.77
N VAL A 221 1.69 -1.25 17.55
CA VAL A 221 2.34 -0.34 16.59
C VAL A 221 1.79 -0.62 15.20
N ARG A 222 1.33 0.43 14.53
CA ARG A 222 0.73 0.37 13.19
C ARG A 222 1.30 1.46 12.28
N GLY A 223 1.63 1.09 11.05
CA GLY A 223 1.73 2.03 9.95
C GLY A 223 0.36 2.25 9.32
N PHE A 224 0.16 3.40 8.69
CA PHE A 224 -1.02 3.62 7.87
C PHE A 224 -0.69 4.42 6.61
N VAL A 225 -1.50 4.19 5.59
CA VAL A 225 -1.57 5.00 4.37
C VAL A 225 -3.05 5.30 4.09
N GLY A 226 -3.36 6.49 3.62
CA GLY A 226 -4.73 6.89 3.33
C GLY A 226 -4.86 7.99 2.31
N LEU A 227 -6.11 8.22 1.92
CA LEU A 227 -6.55 9.35 1.12
C LEU A 227 -7.58 10.11 1.93
N ASP A 228 -7.43 11.42 1.97
CA ASP A 228 -8.33 12.33 2.64
C ASP A 228 -8.90 13.32 1.62
N SER A 229 -10.21 13.55 1.71
CA SER A 229 -10.90 14.58 0.95
C SER A 229 -11.57 15.55 1.93
N ALA A 230 -11.29 16.83 1.75
CA ALA A 230 -11.99 17.91 2.42
C ALA A 230 -12.21 19.04 1.41
N PRO A 231 -13.43 19.57 1.24
CA PRO A 231 -13.64 20.84 0.60
C PRO A 231 -12.99 21.91 1.46
N PHE A 232 -11.76 22.31 1.16
CA PHE A 232 -11.26 23.52 1.77
C PHE A 232 -12.06 24.69 1.19
N ALA A 233 -12.90 25.32 2.03
CA ALA A 233 -13.29 26.70 1.77
C ALA A 233 -11.99 27.49 1.82
N THR A 234 -11.51 27.90 0.65
CA THR A 234 -10.14 28.36 0.46
C THR A 234 -9.80 29.55 1.35
N TRP A 235 -8.50 29.65 1.66
CA TRP A 235 -7.83 30.87 2.10
C TRP A 235 -7.77 31.97 1.03
N ALA A 236 -8.49 31.82 -0.08
CA ALA A 236 -8.67 32.87 -1.05
C ALA A 236 -9.84 33.75 -0.64
N SER A 237 -9.81 35.01 -1.06
CA SER A 237 -10.68 36.09 -0.65
C SER A 237 -12.19 35.92 -0.89
N ASP A 238 -12.66 34.78 -1.42
CA ASP A 238 -14.06 34.54 -1.74
C ASP A 238 -14.61 33.21 -1.18
N PRO A 239 -15.59 33.24 -0.26
CA PRO A 239 -16.30 32.07 0.25
C PRO A 239 -17.00 31.22 -0.83
N GLN A 240 -17.12 31.71 -2.06
CA GLN A 240 -17.74 31.00 -3.19
C GLN A 240 -16.75 30.13 -3.98
N GLU A 241 -15.44 30.23 -3.74
CA GLU A 241 -14.41 29.41 -4.36
C GLU A 241 -14.01 28.24 -3.43
N GLY A 242 -14.89 27.25 -3.32
CA GLY A 242 -14.59 26.00 -2.62
C GLY A 242 -13.60 25.17 -3.44
N LEU A 243 -12.40 24.92 -2.90
CA LEU A 243 -11.42 24.03 -3.52
C LEU A 243 -11.45 22.70 -2.79
N HIS A 244 -11.80 21.63 -3.50
CA HIS A 244 -11.69 20.29 -2.94
C HIS A 244 -10.22 19.90 -2.89
N VAL A 245 -9.73 19.69 -1.67
CA VAL A 245 -8.38 19.21 -1.45
C VAL A 245 -8.45 17.70 -1.31
N LEU A 246 -7.74 17.02 -2.21
CA LEU A 246 -7.41 15.62 -2.10
C LEU A 246 -5.96 15.53 -1.65
N ALA A 247 -5.70 14.78 -0.60
CA ALA A 247 -4.36 14.57 -0.07
C ALA A 247 -4.12 13.11 0.28
N GLY A 248 -2.93 12.62 -0.01
CA GLY A 248 -2.43 11.34 0.49
C GLY A 248 -1.82 11.52 1.86
N SER A 249 -2.14 10.64 2.80
CA SER A 249 -1.59 10.64 4.15
C SER A 249 -0.84 9.36 4.49
N VAL A 250 0.21 9.51 5.28
CA VAL A 250 1.03 8.39 5.78
C VAL A 250 1.47 8.69 7.20
N GLY A 251 1.58 7.66 8.03
CA GLY A 251 2.12 7.83 9.37
C GLY A 251 2.21 6.54 10.15
N PHE A 252 2.57 6.71 11.42
CA PHE A 252 2.73 5.60 12.36
C PHE A 252 1.99 5.94 13.65
N GLN A 253 1.41 4.93 14.27
CA GLN A 253 0.68 5.06 15.52
C GLN A 253 1.11 3.96 16.49
N ALA A 254 1.16 4.31 17.78
CA ALA A 254 1.38 3.38 18.85
C ALA A 254 0.30 3.51 19.92
N GLY A 255 -0.04 2.41 20.59
CA GLY A 255 -1.02 2.41 21.66
C GLY A 255 -1.66 1.05 21.91
N SER A 256 -2.90 1.07 22.40
CA SER A 256 -3.71 -0.13 22.59
C SER A 256 -4.57 -0.42 21.35
N SER A 257 -5.38 -1.48 21.41
CA SER A 257 -6.37 -1.75 20.36
C SER A 257 -7.51 -0.73 20.32
N SER A 258 -7.74 0.01 21.40
CA SER A 258 -8.86 0.96 21.53
C SER A 258 -8.43 2.42 21.52
N LEU A 259 -7.13 2.71 21.70
CA LEU A 259 -6.58 4.07 21.67
C LEU A 259 -5.17 4.04 21.09
N GLN A 260 -4.96 4.78 20.01
CA GLN A 260 -3.67 4.89 19.32
C GLN A 260 -3.35 6.36 19.05
N VAL A 261 -2.07 6.70 19.10
CA VAL A 261 -1.57 8.04 18.81
C VAL A 261 -0.26 7.96 18.07
N GLY A 262 -0.02 8.90 17.15
CA GLY A 262 1.30 9.04 16.58
C GLY A 262 1.40 10.09 15.48
N PRO A 263 2.61 10.30 14.96
CA PRO A 263 2.86 11.29 13.93
C PRO A 263 2.31 10.83 12.58
N TYR A 264 1.88 11.81 11.80
CA TYR A 264 1.53 11.59 10.40
C TYR A 264 1.92 12.80 9.55
N GLY A 265 2.03 12.57 8.24
CA GLY A 265 2.13 13.60 7.22
C GLY A 265 1.02 13.46 6.21
N THR A 266 0.67 14.58 5.59
CA THR A 266 -0.22 14.62 4.42
C THR A 266 0.44 15.42 3.30
N LEU A 267 0.19 15.00 2.06
CA LEU A 267 0.63 15.69 0.86
C LEU A 267 -0.47 15.60 -0.19
N GLY A 268 -1.00 16.75 -0.56
CA GLY A 268 -1.91 16.96 -1.68
C GLY A 268 -1.39 18.06 -2.59
N TRP A 269 -2.10 18.29 -3.69
CA TRP A 269 -1.75 19.32 -4.68
C TRP A 269 -1.61 20.73 -4.07
N ALA A 270 -2.50 21.08 -3.14
CA ALA A 270 -2.58 22.43 -2.55
C ALA A 270 -2.21 22.49 -1.06
N VAL A 271 -2.07 21.35 -0.39
CA VAL A 271 -1.78 21.28 1.05
C VAL A 271 -0.70 20.26 1.32
N GLY A 272 0.24 20.61 2.19
CA GLY A 272 1.22 19.69 2.75
C GLY A 272 1.41 20.00 4.22
N GLY A 273 1.57 18.97 5.04
CA GLY A 273 1.72 19.20 6.47
C GLY A 273 2.14 17.98 7.25
N LEU A 274 2.57 18.25 8.47
CA LEU A 274 2.98 17.27 9.47
C LEU A 274 2.14 17.48 10.72
N GLY A 275 1.76 16.38 11.37
CA GLY A 275 0.81 16.45 12.46
C GLY A 275 0.80 15.23 13.36
N MET A 276 -0.19 15.24 14.25
CA MET A 276 -0.50 14.16 15.16
C MET A 276 -1.87 13.58 14.83
N ARG A 277 -1.97 12.26 14.84
CA ARG A 277 -3.19 11.50 14.67
C ARG A 277 -3.51 10.79 15.99
N LEU A 278 -4.76 10.89 16.43
CA LEU A 278 -5.32 10.20 17.58
C LEU A 278 -6.51 9.38 17.10
N VAL A 279 -6.51 8.09 17.37
CA VAL A 279 -7.61 7.19 17.00
C VAL A 279 -8.11 6.49 18.25
N SER A 280 -9.41 6.55 18.48
CA SER A 280 -10.08 5.81 19.55
C SER A 280 -11.23 4.99 18.99
N ARG A 281 -11.24 3.70 19.32
CA ARG A 281 -12.21 2.71 18.82
C ARG A 281 -12.89 1.99 19.98
N PRO A 282 -13.65 2.70 20.84
CA PRO A 282 -14.27 2.08 22.00
C PRO A 282 -15.55 1.32 21.65
N PHE A 283 -16.07 1.46 20.43
CA PHE A 283 -17.37 0.93 20.04
C PHE A 283 -17.24 -0.21 19.01
N GLN A 284 -18.34 -0.92 18.81
CA GLN A 284 -18.52 -1.89 17.72
C GLN A 284 -19.76 -1.51 16.92
N ASP A 285 -19.71 -1.71 15.60
CA ASP A 285 -20.87 -1.54 14.73
C ASP A 285 -21.84 -2.74 14.86
N PHE A 286 -22.95 -2.70 14.12
CA PHE A 286 -23.95 -3.77 14.11
C PHE A 286 -23.43 -5.12 13.60
N ARG A 287 -22.24 -5.16 12.99
CA ARG A 287 -21.55 -6.37 12.50
C ARG A 287 -20.48 -6.85 13.49
N GLY A 288 -20.35 -6.20 14.66
CA GLY A 288 -19.33 -6.49 15.66
C GLY A 288 -17.94 -5.96 15.30
N ARG A 289 -17.82 -5.11 14.26
CA ARG A 289 -16.54 -4.55 13.83
C ARG A 289 -16.20 -3.31 14.64
N PRO A 290 -14.94 -3.11 15.07
CA PRO A 290 -14.54 -1.90 15.79
C PRO A 290 -14.86 -0.62 15.01
N THR A 291 -15.34 0.39 15.73
CA THR A 291 -15.68 1.72 15.21
C THR A 291 -15.41 2.78 16.27
N GLY A 292 -15.25 4.03 15.87
CA GLY A 292 -15.01 5.12 16.82
C GLY A 292 -14.62 6.42 16.14
N PHE A 293 -13.78 7.19 16.81
CA PHE A 293 -13.43 8.55 16.40
C PHE A 293 -11.94 8.67 16.13
N GLU A 294 -11.62 9.47 15.13
CA GLU A 294 -10.29 9.89 14.80
C GLU A 294 -10.23 11.41 14.84
N VAL A 295 -9.15 11.92 15.43
CA VAL A 295 -8.83 13.34 15.45
C VAL A 295 -7.42 13.50 14.91
N ARG A 296 -7.22 14.46 14.01
CA ARG A 296 -5.90 14.84 13.54
C ARG A 296 -5.68 16.32 13.73
N ALA A 297 -4.49 16.67 14.19
CA ALA A 297 -4.04 18.05 14.28
C ALA A 297 -2.79 18.18 13.40
N MET A 298 -2.79 19.13 12.47
CA MET A 298 -1.73 19.30 11.49
C MET A 298 -1.22 20.73 11.46
N TRP A 299 0.08 20.82 11.26
CA TRP A 299 0.78 22.03 10.88
C TRP A 299 1.02 22.02 9.36
N ILE A 300 0.52 23.05 8.68
CA ILE A 300 0.63 23.22 7.23
C ILE A 300 1.94 23.94 6.90
N VAL A 301 2.73 23.34 6.02
CA VAL A 301 4.05 23.84 5.60
C VAL A 301 3.96 24.34 4.15
N PRO A 302 4.54 25.51 3.80
CA PRO A 302 5.30 26.44 4.64
C PRO A 302 4.44 27.52 5.33
N GLN A 303 3.11 27.51 5.13
CA GLN A 303 2.22 28.64 5.42
C GLN A 303 1.95 28.91 6.92
N LEU A 304 2.64 28.20 7.82
CA LEU A 304 2.46 28.30 9.27
C LEU A 304 1.00 28.13 9.71
N GLY A 305 0.24 27.34 8.95
CA GLY A 305 -1.20 27.14 9.08
C GLY A 305 -1.57 25.98 10.01
N GLY A 306 -2.79 25.99 10.53
CA GLY A 306 -3.29 24.95 11.42
C GLY A 306 -4.55 24.29 10.89
N GLU A 307 -4.56 22.97 10.85
CA GLU A 307 -5.77 22.19 10.53
C GLU A 307 -6.08 21.21 11.66
N LEU A 308 -7.36 21.12 12.01
CA LEU A 308 -7.90 20.12 12.90
C LEU A 308 -8.98 19.34 12.16
N THR A 309 -8.82 18.03 12.06
CA THR A 309 -9.85 17.15 11.51
C THR A 309 -10.40 16.24 12.59
N ALA A 310 -11.70 15.95 12.49
CA ALA A 310 -12.36 14.99 13.36
C ALA A 310 -13.34 14.17 12.53
N CYS A 311 -13.22 12.85 12.56
CA CYS A 311 -14.11 11.95 11.83
C CYS A 311 -14.52 10.74 12.66
N TRP A 312 -15.68 10.18 12.30
CA TRP A 312 -16.11 8.88 12.76
C TRP A 312 -15.60 7.81 11.80
N GLN A 313 -15.01 6.73 12.30
CA GLN A 313 -14.40 5.67 11.50
C GLN A 313 -15.12 4.33 11.61
N TRP A 314 -15.28 3.66 10.47
CA TRP A 314 -15.79 2.30 10.34
C TRP A 314 -14.75 1.39 9.69
N GLN A 315 -14.60 0.19 10.23
CA GLN A 315 -13.83 -0.86 9.56
C GLN A 315 -14.66 -1.46 8.41
N LEU A 316 -14.08 -1.46 7.20
CA LEU A 316 -14.68 -2.03 5.99
C LEU A 316 -14.53 -3.56 5.91
#